data_AF-S7NR64-F1
#
_entry.id   AF-S7NR64-F1
#
_cell.length_a   1.000
_cell.length_b   1.000
_cell.length_c   1.000
_cell.angle_alpha   90.00
_cell.angle_beta   90.00
_cell.angle_gamma   90.00
#
_symmetry.space_group_name_H-M   'P 1'
#
loop_
_entity.id
_entity.type
_entity.pdbx_description
1 polymer ?
#
loop_
_entity_poly.entity_id
_entity_poly.type
_entity_poly.pdbx_seq_one_letter_code
_entity_poly.pdbx_strand_id
1 'polypeptide(L)'
;MLVVCLSHFTAQTLHTAFQFQLFPQHRGLLAENCGIYFPEIKRDPGKYLHSCPESVKKWLRQLKNAGKILVLITSSHSDYCRLLCNHILGNDFADLFDIVITNALKPGFFSHLPSQRPFRTLENDEEQEALPSLEKPGWYSQGNAVHLYDLLKKMTGKPEPQVVYFGDSMHSDIFPARHYSNWETVLILEELKGDRDWKPEDSEPLEKKGKYEGQKGKPLYSLSKKWGSFFTDSISGLENTEDSLVSTWSCKRISTYSTIAIPSIEAIAELPLDYKFTRFSSNNSKTAGYYPNPPVALSSFETLTNK
;
A
#
# COMPACT_ATOMS: atom_id res chain seq x y z
N MET A 1 8.26 -14.00 -15.30
CA MET A 1 6.84 -13.76 -15.03
C MET A 1 6.79 -12.99 -13.74
N LEU A 2 6.06 -11.88 -13.73
CA LEU A 2 6.00 -10.98 -12.59
C LEU A 2 4.81 -11.40 -11.72
N VAL A 3 5.04 -11.57 -10.42
CA VAL A 3 3.96 -11.72 -9.44
C VAL A 3 3.75 -10.36 -8.80
N VAL A 4 2.51 -9.87 -8.82
CA VAL A 4 2.15 -8.59 -8.20
C VAL A 4 1.39 -8.89 -6.92
N CYS A 5 2.05 -8.66 -5.79
CA CYS A 5 1.43 -8.76 -4.48
C CYS A 5 0.94 -7.38 -4.05
N LEU A 6 -0.34 -7.23 -3.75
CA LEU A 6 -0.89 -5.98 -3.23
C LEU A 6 -1.23 -6.15 -1.76
N SER A 7 -0.74 -5.26 -0.90
CA SER A 7 -1.34 -5.05 0.41
C SER A 7 -2.34 -3.92 0.39
N HIS A 8 -3.43 -4.10 1.14
CA HIS A 8 -4.49 -3.12 1.42
C HIS A 8 -4.86 -2.19 0.24
N PHE A 9 -5.99 -2.46 -0.42
CA PHE A 9 -6.62 -1.51 -1.35
C PHE A 9 -7.21 -0.26 -0.66
N THR A 10 -6.97 -0.08 0.64
CA THR A 10 -7.67 0.86 1.51
C THR A 10 -6.69 1.67 2.35
N ALA A 11 -5.96 2.56 1.71
CA ALA A 11 -5.19 3.61 2.39
C ALA A 11 -5.36 4.94 1.65
N GLN A 12 -6.56 5.23 1.16
CA GLN A 12 -6.85 6.52 0.51
C GLN A 12 -7.80 7.41 1.31
N THR A 13 -8.40 6.95 2.42
CA THR A 13 -9.29 7.81 3.23
C THR A 13 -9.57 7.31 4.66
N LEU A 14 -8.58 6.96 5.47
CA LEU A 14 -8.84 6.69 6.89
C LEU A 14 -7.90 7.44 7.83
N HIS A 15 -8.14 8.75 7.97
CA HIS A 15 -7.61 9.52 9.09
C HIS A 15 -8.47 9.38 10.37
N THR A 16 -8.98 8.18 10.65
CA THR A 16 -9.50 7.81 11.98
C THR A 16 -9.47 6.30 12.21
N ALA A 17 -8.28 5.72 12.15
CA ALA A 17 -7.99 4.41 12.74
C ALA A 17 -6.48 4.32 12.97
N PHE A 18 -5.99 5.06 13.97
CA PHE A 18 -4.70 4.76 14.59
C PHE A 18 -4.66 3.25 14.87
N GLN A 19 -3.79 2.52 14.17
CA GLN A 19 -3.41 1.15 14.50
C GLN A 19 -4.55 0.22 14.97
N PHE A 20 -5.40 -0.26 14.06
CA PHE A 20 -6.04 -1.57 14.31
C PHE A 20 -5.07 -2.76 14.15
N GLN A 21 -3.77 -2.47 14.06
CA GLN A 21 -2.68 -3.40 14.37
C GLN A 21 -2.50 -3.67 15.88
N LEU A 22 -3.16 -2.90 16.77
CA LEU A 22 -2.98 -2.99 18.23
C LEU A 22 -4.16 -3.56 19.03
N PHE A 23 -5.30 -3.87 18.42
CA PHE A 23 -6.31 -4.66 19.13
C PHE A 23 -6.02 -6.15 18.94
N PRO A 24 -6.04 -6.96 20.02
CA PRO A 24 -6.03 -8.41 19.88
C PRO A 24 -7.11 -8.75 18.86
N GLN A 25 -6.74 -9.50 17.84
CA GLN A 25 -7.61 -9.97 16.77
C GLN A 25 -8.64 -10.93 17.37
N HIS A 26 -9.64 -10.37 18.03
CA HIS A 26 -10.81 -11.11 18.41
C HIS A 26 -11.51 -11.47 17.10
N ARG A 27 -11.63 -12.78 16.89
CA ARG A 27 -12.53 -13.36 15.88
C ARG A 27 -13.86 -12.62 15.94
N GLY A 28 -14.45 -12.31 14.79
CA GLY A 28 -15.81 -11.82 14.74
C GLY A 28 -16.02 -10.34 15.04
N LEU A 29 -15.01 -9.48 15.24
CA LEU A 29 -15.25 -8.05 15.51
C LEU A 29 -16.16 -7.36 14.48
N LEU A 30 -16.00 -7.69 13.20
CA LEU A 30 -16.91 -7.23 12.15
C LEU A 30 -18.27 -7.92 12.31
N ALA A 31 -18.33 -9.25 12.32
CA ALA A 31 -19.59 -10.02 12.46
C ALA A 31 -20.44 -9.59 13.67
N GLU A 32 -19.80 -9.35 14.81
CA GLU A 32 -20.38 -8.96 16.10
C GLU A 32 -20.66 -7.45 16.20
N ASN A 33 -20.32 -6.66 15.16
CA ASN A 33 -20.51 -5.20 15.15
C ASN A 33 -19.83 -4.53 16.36
N CYS A 34 -18.65 -5.00 16.74
CA CYS A 34 -17.94 -4.52 17.91
C CYS A 34 -17.39 -3.10 17.72
N GLY A 35 -17.56 -2.28 18.76
CA GLY A 35 -17.10 -0.88 18.76
C GLY A 35 -17.92 0.03 17.82
N ILE A 36 -17.41 1.24 17.58
CA ILE A 36 -18.09 2.23 16.71
C ILE A 36 -17.66 2.15 15.25
N TYR A 37 -16.48 1.59 14.98
CA TYR A 37 -15.87 1.60 13.65
C TYR A 37 -16.56 0.64 12.67
N PHE A 38 -16.65 -0.64 13.03
CA PHE A 38 -17.21 -1.68 12.17
C PHE A 38 -18.70 -1.48 11.84
N PRO A 39 -19.56 -1.02 12.76
CA PRO A 39 -20.93 -0.68 12.42
C PRO A 39 -21.04 0.51 11.45
N GLU A 40 -20.23 1.55 11.66
CA GLU A 40 -20.25 2.76 10.82
C GLU A 40 -19.80 2.45 9.38
N ILE A 41 -18.71 1.70 9.21
CA ILE A 41 -18.22 1.34 7.87
C ILE A 41 -19.16 0.38 7.13
N LYS A 42 -19.88 -0.51 7.85
CA LYS A 42 -20.93 -1.34 7.25
C LYS A 42 -22.12 -0.51 6.79
N ARG A 43 -22.51 0.48 7.59
CA ARG A 43 -23.69 1.31 7.32
C ARG A 43 -23.47 2.23 6.12
N ASP A 44 -22.30 2.86 6.04
CA ASP A 44 -21.96 3.80 4.97
C ASP A 44 -20.48 3.67 4.58
N PRO A 45 -20.11 2.64 3.80
CA PRO A 45 -18.72 2.43 3.39
C PRO A 45 -18.19 3.59 2.54
N GLY A 46 -19.04 4.23 1.73
CA GLY A 46 -18.64 5.31 0.82
C GLY A 46 -18.14 6.56 1.53
N LYS A 47 -18.49 6.74 2.80
CA LYS A 47 -17.95 7.80 3.66
C LYS A 47 -16.48 7.61 4.01
N TYR A 48 -15.99 6.37 4.05
CA TYR A 48 -14.65 6.01 4.53
C TYR A 48 -13.76 5.40 3.44
N LEU A 49 -14.36 4.93 2.35
CA LEU A 49 -13.68 4.21 1.28
C LEU A 49 -13.86 4.97 -0.03
N HIS A 50 -12.75 5.33 -0.66
CA HIS A 50 -12.78 5.77 -2.06
C HIS A 50 -12.97 4.57 -2.99
N SER A 51 -13.87 4.72 -3.95
CA SER A 51 -14.02 3.74 -5.04
C SER A 51 -12.72 3.64 -5.84
N CYS A 52 -12.40 2.43 -6.32
CA CYS A 52 -11.23 2.23 -7.15
C CYS A 52 -11.42 2.87 -8.53
N PRO A 53 -10.49 3.71 -9.02
CA PRO A 53 -10.53 4.22 -10.38
C PRO A 53 -10.59 3.10 -11.42
N GLU A 54 -11.37 3.28 -12.49
CA GLU A 54 -11.47 2.27 -13.55
C GLU A 54 -10.13 2.00 -14.26
N SER A 55 -9.23 2.99 -14.28
CA SER A 55 -7.85 2.83 -14.78
C SER A 55 -7.10 1.73 -14.02
N VAL A 56 -7.23 1.68 -12.69
CA VAL A 56 -6.60 0.65 -11.85
C VAL A 56 -7.21 -0.72 -12.10
N LYS A 57 -8.54 -0.84 -12.18
CA LYS A 57 -9.21 -2.12 -12.50
C LYS A 57 -8.79 -2.62 -13.88
N LYS A 58 -8.73 -1.73 -14.87
CA LYS A 58 -8.24 -2.04 -16.22
C LYS A 58 -6.79 -2.51 -16.19
N TRP A 59 -5.93 -1.85 -15.42
CA TRP A 59 -4.52 -2.22 -15.27
C TRP A 59 -4.35 -3.63 -14.66
N LEU A 60 -5.11 -3.96 -13.61
CA LEU A 60 -5.12 -5.32 -13.03
C LEU A 60 -5.55 -6.37 -14.07
N ARG A 61 -6.62 -6.11 -14.82
CA ARG A 61 -7.06 -7.01 -15.90
C ARG A 61 -5.99 -7.15 -16.99
N GLN A 62 -5.32 -6.06 -17.37
CA GLN A 62 -4.22 -6.09 -18.34
C GLN A 62 -3.04 -6.92 -17.86
N LEU A 63 -2.66 -6.81 -16.58
CA LEU A 63 -1.62 -7.65 -15.98
C LEU A 63 -2.01 -9.13 -16.05
N LYS A 64 -3.24 -9.48 -15.65
CA LYS A 64 -3.73 -10.86 -15.70
C LYS A 64 -3.74 -11.41 -17.13
N ASN A 65 -4.24 -10.63 -18.09
CA ASN A 65 -4.25 -10.97 -19.53
C ASN A 65 -2.84 -11.12 -20.11
N ALA A 66 -1.87 -10.38 -19.59
CA ALA A 66 -0.45 -10.52 -19.93
C ALA A 66 0.23 -11.72 -19.24
N GLY A 67 -0.55 -12.60 -18.60
CA GLY A 67 -0.08 -13.79 -17.91
C GLY A 67 0.69 -13.49 -16.63
N LYS A 68 0.46 -12.35 -15.97
CA LYS A 68 1.02 -12.11 -14.62
C LYS A 68 0.13 -12.78 -13.58
N ILE A 69 0.75 -13.29 -12.52
CA ILE A 69 0.01 -13.83 -11.37
C ILE A 69 -0.25 -12.68 -10.41
N LEU A 70 -1.51 -12.47 -10.05
CA LEU A 70 -1.93 -11.42 -9.12
C LEU A 70 -2.28 -12.03 -7.76
N VAL A 71 -1.70 -11.46 -6.70
CA VAL A 71 -1.88 -11.93 -5.33
C VAL A 71 -2.32 -10.77 -4.45
N LEU A 72 -3.40 -10.95 -3.69
CA LEU A 72 -3.83 -10.00 -2.66
C LEU A 72 -3.40 -10.53 -1.29
N ILE A 73 -2.67 -9.73 -0.49
CA ILE A 73 -2.20 -10.12 0.84
C ILE A 73 -2.61 -9.05 1.87
N THR A 74 -3.57 -9.38 2.73
CA THR A 74 -4.09 -8.48 3.76
C THR A 74 -4.01 -9.10 5.15
N SER A 75 -3.73 -8.27 6.16
CA SER A 75 -3.81 -8.68 7.57
C SER A 75 -5.25 -8.60 8.12
N SER A 76 -6.21 -8.15 7.30
CA SER A 76 -7.62 -8.11 7.65
C SER A 76 -8.26 -9.50 7.61
N HIS A 77 -9.27 -9.73 8.44
CA HIS A 77 -10.09 -10.95 8.39
C HIS A 77 -10.86 -11.07 7.06
N SER A 78 -11.29 -12.28 6.70
CA SER A 78 -11.84 -12.59 5.38
C SER A 78 -13.15 -11.84 5.07
N ASP A 79 -14.07 -11.80 6.04
CA ASP A 79 -15.33 -11.05 5.94
C ASP A 79 -15.11 -9.55 5.70
N TYR A 80 -14.14 -8.95 6.39
CA TYR A 80 -13.79 -7.54 6.24
C TYR A 80 -13.13 -7.26 4.91
N CYS A 81 -12.20 -8.13 4.49
CA CYS A 81 -11.59 -8.06 3.15
C CYS A 81 -12.67 -8.08 2.06
N ARG A 82 -13.63 -9.01 2.16
CA ARG A 82 -14.75 -9.13 1.22
C ARG A 82 -15.59 -7.86 1.17
N LEU A 83 -15.97 -7.31 2.33
CA LEU A 83 -16.76 -6.07 2.41
C LEU A 83 -16.03 -4.90 1.72
N LEU A 84 -14.75 -4.70 2.05
CA LEU A 84 -13.95 -3.62 1.48
C LEU A 84 -13.78 -3.78 -0.03
N CYS A 85 -13.37 -4.97 -0.48
CA CYS A 85 -13.07 -5.21 -1.90
C CYS A 85 -14.34 -5.21 -2.75
N ASN A 86 -15.48 -5.71 -2.26
CA ASN A 86 -16.76 -5.60 -2.97
C ASN A 86 -17.14 -4.14 -3.21
N HIS A 87 -16.94 -3.27 -2.22
CA HIS A 87 -17.25 -1.85 -2.35
C HIS A 87 -16.29 -1.13 -3.32
N ILE A 88 -15.00 -1.48 -3.27
CA ILE A 88 -13.94 -0.72 -3.96
C ILE A 88 -13.71 -1.23 -5.38
N LEU A 89 -13.60 -2.54 -5.55
CA LEU A 89 -13.27 -3.20 -6.81
C LEU A 89 -14.52 -3.73 -7.53
N GLY A 90 -15.53 -4.16 -6.78
CA GLY A 90 -16.74 -4.79 -7.29
C GLY A 90 -16.94 -6.19 -6.73
N ASN A 91 -18.13 -6.76 -6.89
CA ASN A 91 -18.48 -8.09 -6.35
C ASN A 91 -17.65 -9.24 -6.96
N ASP A 92 -17.10 -9.03 -8.16
CA ASP A 92 -16.23 -9.93 -8.91
C ASP A 92 -14.74 -9.72 -8.59
N PHE A 93 -14.38 -8.96 -7.53
CA PHE A 93 -12.98 -8.63 -7.26
C PHE A 93 -12.08 -9.87 -7.11
N ALA A 94 -12.61 -10.98 -6.59
CA ALA A 94 -11.85 -12.20 -6.41
C ALA A 94 -11.31 -12.72 -7.75
N ASP A 95 -12.01 -12.47 -8.86
CA ASP A 95 -11.59 -12.86 -10.20
C ASP A 95 -10.43 -11.99 -10.74
N LEU A 96 -10.14 -10.85 -10.10
CA LEU A 96 -8.96 -10.05 -10.42
C LEU A 96 -7.66 -10.67 -9.87
N PHE A 97 -7.76 -11.55 -8.87
CA PHE A 97 -6.60 -12.16 -8.22
C PHE A 97 -6.58 -13.67 -8.44
N ASP A 98 -5.40 -14.24 -8.60
CA ASP A 98 -5.24 -15.70 -8.64
C ASP A 98 -5.16 -16.27 -7.22
N ILE A 99 -4.64 -15.49 -6.28
CA ILE A 99 -4.51 -15.88 -4.87
C ILE A 99 -4.95 -14.72 -3.98
N VAL A 100 -5.79 -15.00 -2.99
CA VAL A 100 -6.19 -14.05 -1.94
C VAL A 100 -5.76 -14.63 -0.59
N ILE A 101 -4.99 -13.88 0.16
CA ILE A 101 -4.50 -14.25 1.50
C ILE A 101 -5.01 -13.21 2.49
N THR A 102 -5.92 -13.63 3.35
CA THR A 102 -6.46 -12.82 4.45
C THR A 102 -5.83 -13.22 5.76
N ASN A 103 -5.96 -12.37 6.79
CA ASN A 103 -5.36 -12.58 8.10
C ASN A 103 -3.87 -12.98 8.00
N ALA A 104 -3.10 -12.32 7.13
CA ALA A 104 -1.71 -12.69 6.85
C ALA A 104 -0.75 -12.45 8.03
N LEU A 105 -1.14 -11.61 9.00
CA LEU A 105 -0.35 -11.35 10.22
C LEU A 105 1.07 -10.83 9.94
N LYS A 106 1.17 -9.91 8.98
CA LYS A 106 2.39 -9.18 8.65
C LYS A 106 2.92 -8.39 9.86
N PRO A 107 4.24 -8.34 10.11
CA PRO A 107 5.33 -8.85 9.26
C PRO A 107 5.59 -10.35 9.36
N GLY A 108 4.91 -11.06 10.28
CA GLY A 108 5.10 -12.48 10.56
C GLY A 108 4.92 -13.39 9.35
N PHE A 109 4.09 -13.00 8.37
CA PHE A 109 3.99 -13.69 7.07
C PHE A 109 5.35 -13.89 6.38
N PHE A 110 6.24 -12.90 6.48
CA PHE A 110 7.55 -12.90 5.83
C PHE A 110 8.64 -13.45 6.74
N SER A 111 8.57 -13.14 8.04
CA SER A 111 9.68 -13.38 8.97
C SER A 111 9.60 -14.71 9.73
N HIS A 112 8.41 -15.31 9.88
CA HIS A 112 8.25 -16.54 10.66
C HIS A 112 8.45 -17.79 9.81
N LEU A 113 8.83 -18.88 10.47
CA LEU A 113 9.01 -20.18 9.83
C LEU A 113 7.66 -20.79 9.41
N PRO A 114 7.61 -21.62 8.36
CA PRO A 114 6.37 -22.21 7.89
C PRO A 114 5.59 -23.00 8.94
N SER A 115 6.29 -23.68 9.86
CA SER A 115 5.70 -24.43 10.97
C SER A 115 4.93 -23.55 11.97
N GLN A 116 5.28 -22.26 12.07
CA GLN A 116 4.63 -21.30 12.97
C GLN A 116 3.43 -20.61 12.31
N ARG A 117 3.34 -20.68 10.97
CA ARG A 117 2.37 -19.96 10.15
C ARG A 117 1.86 -20.85 8.99
N PRO A 118 1.11 -21.92 9.30
CA PRO A 118 0.48 -22.72 8.26
C PRO A 118 -0.61 -21.90 7.56
N PHE A 119 -0.85 -22.21 6.28
CA PHE A 119 -2.04 -21.70 5.59
C PHE A 119 -3.28 -22.39 6.14
N ARG A 120 -4.43 -21.73 6.07
CA ARG A 120 -5.73 -22.34 6.38
C ARG A 120 -6.71 -22.11 5.24
N THR A 121 -7.58 -23.09 5.00
CA THR A 121 -8.73 -22.91 4.11
C THR A 121 -9.82 -22.10 4.81
N LEU A 122 -10.73 -21.55 4.01
CA LEU A 122 -11.87 -20.77 4.48
C LEU A 122 -13.17 -21.42 4.02
N GLU A 123 -14.12 -21.54 4.94
CA GLU A 123 -15.51 -21.91 4.64
C GLU A 123 -16.39 -20.85 5.30
N ASN A 124 -17.24 -20.16 4.52
CA ASN A 124 -18.06 -19.04 4.98
C ASN A 124 -17.27 -17.96 5.77
N ASP A 125 -16.09 -17.59 5.27
CA ASP A 125 -15.16 -16.66 5.91
C ASP A 125 -14.57 -17.12 7.26
N GLU A 126 -14.79 -18.38 7.66
CA GLU A 126 -14.19 -18.99 8.86
C GLU A 126 -13.01 -19.89 8.53
N GLU A 127 -11.94 -19.75 9.33
CA GLU A 127 -10.72 -20.55 9.20
C GLU A 127 -10.95 -22.01 9.59
N GLN A 128 -10.61 -22.91 8.67
CA GLN A 128 -10.69 -24.36 8.83
C GLN A 128 -9.31 -24.95 9.16
N GLU A 129 -9.05 -26.16 8.66
CA GLU A 129 -7.83 -26.91 8.90
C GLU A 129 -6.57 -26.23 8.37
N ALA A 130 -5.46 -26.49 9.06
CA ALA A 130 -4.14 -26.07 8.64
C ALA A 130 -3.65 -26.92 7.47
N LEU A 131 -3.17 -26.26 6.42
CA LEU A 131 -2.59 -26.89 5.26
C LEU A 131 -1.08 -27.07 5.46
N PRO A 132 -0.54 -28.29 5.20
CA PRO A 132 0.89 -28.53 5.27
C PRO A 132 1.65 -27.83 4.13
N SER A 133 1.02 -27.66 2.96
CA SER A 133 1.58 -26.96 1.81
C SER A 133 0.46 -26.28 0.99
N LEU A 134 0.86 -25.35 0.11
CA LEU A 134 -0.03 -24.65 -0.80
C LEU A 134 0.14 -25.23 -2.22
N GLU A 135 -0.90 -25.90 -2.73
CA GLU A 135 -0.82 -26.68 -3.98
C GLU A 135 -1.54 -26.03 -5.17
N LYS A 136 -2.50 -25.14 -4.91
CA LYS A 136 -3.33 -24.51 -5.94
C LYS A 136 -3.64 -23.06 -5.61
N PRO A 137 -3.97 -22.22 -6.62
CA PRO A 137 -4.52 -20.90 -6.38
C PRO A 137 -5.86 -20.96 -5.63
N GLY A 138 -6.21 -19.86 -4.97
CA GLY A 138 -7.43 -19.79 -4.17
C GLY A 138 -7.38 -18.73 -3.08
N TRP A 139 -8.39 -18.78 -2.19
CA TRP A 139 -8.51 -17.89 -1.06
C TRP A 139 -8.14 -18.61 0.24
N TYR A 140 -7.14 -18.11 0.94
CA TYR A 140 -6.58 -18.69 2.15
C TYR A 140 -6.49 -17.68 3.30
N SER A 141 -6.38 -18.19 4.51
CA SER A 141 -6.07 -17.40 5.71
C SER A 141 -4.67 -17.72 6.23
N GLN A 142 -4.03 -16.74 6.88
CA GLN A 142 -2.70 -16.85 7.48
C GLN A 142 -1.61 -17.21 6.45
N GLY A 143 -0.77 -18.21 6.76
CA GLY A 143 0.31 -18.65 5.88
C GLY A 143 1.61 -17.86 5.99
N ASN A 144 2.50 -18.16 5.05
CA ASN A 144 3.87 -17.64 5.04
C ASN A 144 4.39 -17.46 3.60
N ALA A 145 5.38 -16.59 3.45
CA ALA A 145 5.97 -16.23 2.17
C ALA A 145 6.69 -17.41 1.48
N VAL A 146 7.22 -18.37 2.24
CA VAL A 146 7.96 -19.53 1.70
C VAL A 146 7.01 -20.45 0.93
N HIS A 147 5.93 -20.89 1.57
CA HIS A 147 4.91 -21.74 0.94
C HIS A 147 4.20 -21.02 -0.23
N LEU A 148 3.97 -19.71 -0.10
CA LEU A 148 3.47 -18.91 -1.23
C LEU A 148 4.46 -18.94 -2.39
N TYR A 149 5.76 -18.70 -2.13
CA TYR A 149 6.78 -18.69 -3.17
C TYR A 149 6.92 -20.04 -3.87
N ASP A 150 6.78 -21.16 -3.15
CA ASP A 150 6.78 -22.49 -3.73
C ASP A 150 5.56 -22.75 -4.63
N LEU A 151 4.36 -22.26 -4.26
CA LEU A 151 3.21 -22.26 -5.16
C LEU A 151 3.49 -21.42 -6.41
N LEU A 152 4.08 -20.23 -6.25
CA LEU A 152 4.40 -19.36 -7.37
C LEU A 152 5.40 -20.03 -8.32
N LYS A 153 6.40 -20.77 -7.83
CA LYS A 153 7.29 -21.57 -8.69
C LYS A 153 6.51 -22.57 -9.54
N LYS A 154 5.58 -23.31 -8.92
CA LYS A 154 4.72 -24.29 -9.62
C LYS A 154 3.85 -23.61 -10.68
N MET A 155 3.16 -22.51 -10.33
CA MET A 155 2.29 -21.78 -11.24
C MET A 155 3.06 -21.12 -12.39
N THR A 156 4.30 -20.67 -12.13
CA THR A 156 5.14 -20.00 -13.13
C THR A 156 5.92 -20.96 -14.01
N GLY A 157 6.11 -22.21 -13.58
CA GLY A 157 7.05 -23.15 -14.19
C GLY A 157 8.51 -22.67 -14.12
N LYS A 158 8.82 -21.70 -13.26
CA LYS A 158 10.17 -21.12 -13.11
C LYS A 158 10.74 -21.45 -11.74
N PRO A 159 12.03 -21.80 -11.64
CA PRO A 159 12.68 -22.05 -10.35
C PRO A 159 12.78 -20.77 -9.51
N GLU A 160 12.93 -19.61 -10.17
CA GLU A 160 13.08 -18.30 -9.54
C GLU A 160 12.12 -17.28 -10.20
N PRO A 161 10.83 -17.28 -9.82
CA PRO A 161 9.91 -16.26 -10.29
C PRO A 161 10.23 -14.90 -9.68
N GLN A 162 10.16 -13.85 -10.50
CA GLN A 162 10.33 -12.48 -10.02
C GLN A 162 9.04 -11.99 -9.39
N VAL A 163 9.14 -11.44 -8.17
CA VAL A 163 8.00 -10.93 -7.40
C VAL A 163 8.19 -9.44 -7.16
N VAL A 164 7.15 -8.66 -7.43
CA VAL A 164 7.03 -7.26 -7.01
C VAL A 164 5.91 -7.16 -5.98
N TYR A 165 6.23 -6.62 -4.83
CA TYR A 165 5.31 -6.39 -3.72
C TYR A 165 5.00 -4.90 -3.59
N PHE A 166 3.72 -4.56 -3.69
CA PHE A 166 3.21 -3.22 -3.40
C PHE A 166 2.70 -3.18 -1.98
N GLY A 167 3.16 -2.21 -1.20
CA GLY A 167 2.58 -1.96 0.10
C GLY A 167 2.79 -0.56 0.62
N ASP A 168 2.02 -0.22 1.65
CA ASP A 168 1.92 1.12 2.24
C ASP A 168 2.75 1.24 3.53
N SER A 169 2.99 0.13 4.22
CA SER A 169 3.73 0.12 5.48
C SER A 169 5.20 -0.23 5.29
N MET A 170 6.09 0.71 5.65
CA MET A 170 7.52 0.42 5.71
C MET A 170 7.84 -0.76 6.65
N HIS A 171 7.11 -0.88 7.77
CA HIS A 171 7.40 -1.87 8.82
C HIS A 171 6.80 -3.24 8.54
N SER A 172 5.52 -3.33 8.16
CA SER A 172 4.87 -4.63 7.98
C SER A 172 5.06 -5.21 6.59
N ASP A 173 5.37 -4.37 5.59
CA ASP A 173 5.27 -4.76 4.18
C ASP A 173 6.62 -4.65 3.49
N ILE A 174 7.11 -3.42 3.30
CA ILE A 174 8.26 -3.18 2.42
C ILE A 174 9.57 -3.71 3.01
N PHE A 175 9.88 -3.40 4.28
CA PHE A 175 11.09 -3.93 4.92
C PHE A 175 11.08 -5.47 4.96
N PRO A 176 10.03 -6.15 5.45
CA PRO A 176 10.01 -7.60 5.52
C PRO A 176 10.05 -8.29 4.15
N ALA A 177 9.29 -7.81 3.15
CA ALA A 177 9.28 -8.38 1.80
C ALA A 177 10.67 -8.28 1.15
N ARG A 178 11.35 -7.14 1.31
CA ARG A 178 12.71 -6.93 0.81
C ARG A 178 13.74 -7.76 1.57
N HIS A 179 13.66 -7.76 2.90
CA HIS A 179 14.69 -8.32 3.76
C HIS A 179 14.63 -9.85 3.88
N TYR A 180 13.44 -10.41 4.09
CA TYR A 180 13.27 -11.86 4.31
C TYR A 180 12.96 -12.64 3.03
N SER A 181 12.37 -12.00 2.02
CA SER A 181 11.98 -12.67 0.76
C SER A 181 12.73 -12.18 -0.47
N ASN A 182 13.57 -11.15 -0.34
CA ASN A 182 14.31 -10.53 -1.45
C ASN A 182 13.41 -10.13 -2.64
N TRP A 183 12.16 -9.78 -2.38
CA TRP A 183 11.23 -9.31 -3.41
C TRP A 183 11.55 -7.87 -3.80
N GLU A 184 11.22 -7.50 -5.04
CA GLU A 184 11.19 -6.11 -5.46
C GLU A 184 10.00 -5.43 -4.79
N THR A 185 10.13 -4.17 -4.40
CA THR A 185 9.14 -3.52 -3.54
C THR A 185 8.74 -2.14 -4.09
N VAL A 186 7.44 -1.89 -4.12
CA VAL A 186 6.87 -0.59 -4.48
C VAL A 186 6.17 -0.05 -3.25
N LEU A 187 6.69 1.04 -2.69
CA LEU A 187 6.05 1.72 -1.57
C LEU A 187 4.93 2.63 -2.09
N ILE A 188 3.71 2.43 -1.59
CA ILE A 188 2.61 3.37 -1.76
C ILE A 188 2.70 4.39 -0.62
N LEU A 189 3.06 5.63 -0.94
CA LEU A 189 3.31 6.70 0.03
C LEU A 189 2.41 7.90 -0.25
N GLU A 190 1.30 8.02 0.47
CA GLU A 190 0.27 9.03 0.21
C GLU A 190 0.77 10.47 0.39
N GLU A 191 1.78 10.67 1.24
CA GLU A 191 2.41 11.96 1.50
C GLU A 191 3.05 12.56 0.23
N LEU A 192 3.35 11.73 -0.78
CA LEU A 192 3.80 12.20 -2.10
C LEU A 192 2.73 12.97 -2.88
N LYS A 193 1.44 12.84 -2.54
CA LYS A 193 0.37 13.66 -3.13
C LYS A 193 0.44 15.11 -2.65
N GLY A 194 1.06 15.35 -1.49
CA GLY A 194 1.04 16.62 -0.77
C GLY A 194 1.92 17.73 -1.25
N ASP A 195 2.97 17.35 -1.96
CA ASP A 195 3.95 18.27 -2.49
C ASP A 195 3.52 18.89 -3.83
N ARG A 196 2.23 18.81 -4.19
CA ARG A 196 1.65 19.52 -5.34
C ARG A 196 0.59 20.51 -4.89
N ASP A 197 0.71 21.74 -5.38
CA ASP A 197 -0.43 22.66 -5.54
C ASP A 197 -1.43 22.02 -6.50
N TRP A 198 -2.35 21.21 -5.98
CA TRP A 198 -3.54 20.81 -6.71
C TRP A 198 -4.38 22.07 -6.95
N LYS A 199 -4.27 22.66 -8.15
CA LYS A 199 -5.31 23.54 -8.68
C LYS A 199 -6.35 22.63 -9.33
N PRO A 200 -7.59 22.56 -8.82
CA PRO A 200 -8.65 21.92 -9.57
C PRO A 200 -8.85 22.71 -10.86
N GLU A 201 -8.63 22.07 -12.01
CA GLU A 201 -9.08 22.59 -13.29
C GLU A 201 -10.61 22.67 -13.27
N ASP A 202 -11.10 23.88 -13.53
CA ASP A 202 -12.41 24.29 -14.03
C ASP A 202 -13.67 23.64 -13.46
N SER A 203 -14.35 24.39 -12.57
CA SER A 203 -15.81 24.38 -12.51
C SER A 203 -16.34 25.79 -12.21
N GLU A 204 -16.74 26.46 -13.30
CA GLU A 204 -17.79 27.47 -13.47
C GLU A 204 -17.91 28.72 -12.56
N PRO A 205 -18.42 29.85 -13.09
CA PRO A 205 -18.51 31.11 -12.36
C PRO A 205 -19.42 31.03 -11.13
N LEU A 206 -19.00 31.73 -10.08
CA LEU A 206 -19.74 31.97 -8.83
C LEU A 206 -21.12 32.61 -9.10
N GLU A 207 -22.16 31.77 -9.21
CA GLU A 207 -23.53 32.21 -8.98
C GLU A 207 -24.10 31.59 -7.71
N LYS A 208 -24.11 32.41 -6.65
CA LYS A 208 -25.00 32.42 -5.48
C LYS A 208 -25.56 31.05 -5.06
N LYS A 209 -24.86 30.35 -4.16
CA LYS A 209 -25.47 29.33 -3.29
C LYS A 209 -25.12 29.54 -1.81
N GLY A 210 -26.13 29.30 -0.97
CA GLY A 210 -26.28 29.81 0.39
C GLY A 210 -25.36 29.25 1.47
N LYS A 211 -25.51 29.83 2.67
CA LYS A 211 -24.71 29.76 3.91
C LYS A 211 -24.57 28.38 4.60
N TYR A 212 -24.56 27.28 3.86
CA TYR A 212 -24.28 25.95 4.43
C TYR A 212 -23.36 25.16 3.49
N GLU A 213 -22.10 25.60 3.37
CA GLU A 213 -21.03 24.72 2.91
C GLU A 213 -20.41 24.04 4.14
N GLY A 214 -20.59 22.71 4.24
CA GLY A 214 -19.78 21.88 5.12
C GLY A 214 -18.31 22.14 4.82
N GLN A 215 -17.51 22.28 5.88
CA GLN A 215 -16.07 22.49 5.76
C GLN A 215 -15.46 21.45 4.81
N LYS A 216 -15.09 21.87 3.60
CA LYS A 216 -14.14 21.11 2.78
C LYS A 216 -12.85 21.02 3.60
N GLY A 217 -12.62 19.85 4.20
CA GLY A 217 -11.45 19.59 5.03
C GLY A 217 -10.18 19.99 4.26
N LYS A 218 -9.22 20.60 4.96
CA LYS A 218 -7.90 20.86 4.36
C LYS A 218 -7.34 19.54 3.81
N PRO A 219 -6.68 19.56 2.65
CA PRO A 219 -6.11 18.34 2.12
C PRO A 219 -5.11 17.76 3.12
N LEU A 220 -5.17 16.45 3.36
CA LEU A 220 -4.39 15.73 4.38
C LEU A 220 -2.86 15.83 4.20
N TYR A 221 -2.46 16.35 3.06
CA TYR A 221 -1.12 16.29 2.52
C TYR A 221 -0.37 17.62 2.61
N SER A 222 -0.93 18.61 3.35
CA SER A 222 -0.25 19.86 3.68
C SER A 222 0.85 19.66 4.73
N LEU A 223 1.96 20.40 4.61
CA LEU A 223 3.04 20.44 5.61
C LEU A 223 2.50 20.60 7.04
N SER A 224 2.91 19.70 7.94
CA SER A 224 2.46 19.73 9.33
C SER A 224 3.07 20.92 10.05
N LYS A 225 2.22 21.81 10.58
CA LYS A 225 2.69 22.92 11.43
C LYS A 225 3.33 22.45 12.74
N LYS A 226 3.02 21.21 13.17
CA LYS A 226 3.51 20.65 14.43
C LYS A 226 4.76 19.79 14.25
N TRP A 227 4.82 19.03 13.16
CA TRP A 227 5.83 18.00 12.95
C TRP A 227 6.72 18.27 11.73
N GLY A 228 6.48 19.34 10.99
CA GLY A 228 7.26 19.69 9.81
C GLY A 228 7.01 18.76 8.63
N SER A 229 8.05 18.58 7.82
CA SER A 229 8.03 17.75 6.61
C SER A 229 8.27 16.29 6.95
N PHE A 230 7.58 15.40 6.24
CA PHE A 230 7.83 13.96 6.34
C PHE A 230 9.21 13.57 5.76
N PHE A 231 9.72 14.34 4.79
CA PHE A 231 10.90 14.00 4.00
C PHE A 231 12.18 14.67 4.50
N THR A 232 12.07 15.86 5.09
CA THR A 232 13.20 16.67 5.53
C THR A 232 13.00 17.21 6.94
N ASP A 233 14.10 17.33 7.67
CA ASP A 233 14.17 17.99 8.97
C ASP A 233 15.19 19.13 8.91
N SER A 234 15.07 20.12 9.79
CA SER A 234 16.01 21.25 9.90
C SER A 234 16.79 21.15 11.20
N ILE A 235 18.10 20.96 11.10
CA ILE A 235 18.99 20.98 12.27
C ILE A 235 19.61 22.38 12.36
N SER A 236 19.22 23.12 13.40
CA SER A 236 19.84 24.39 13.74
C SER A 236 21.25 24.15 14.28
N GLY A 237 22.26 24.72 13.64
CA GLY A 237 23.64 24.70 14.14
C GLY A 237 23.78 25.49 15.45
N LEU A 238 24.78 25.14 16.27
CA LEU A 238 25.17 25.98 17.41
C LEU A 238 25.68 27.33 16.86
N GLU A 239 25.10 28.43 17.36
CA GLU A 239 25.43 29.85 17.10
C GLU A 239 25.96 30.23 15.70
N ASN A 240 25.12 30.91 14.91
CA ASN A 240 25.43 31.62 13.65
C ASN A 240 25.69 30.78 12.38
N THR A 241 25.25 29.53 12.33
CA THR A 241 25.25 28.74 11.08
C THR A 241 23.82 28.61 10.54
N GLU A 242 23.61 28.83 9.23
CA GLU A 242 22.31 28.63 8.58
C GLU A 242 21.76 27.22 8.86
N ASP A 243 20.43 27.11 9.02
CA ASP A 243 19.76 25.84 9.28
C ASP A 243 20.08 24.82 8.18
N SER A 244 20.72 23.71 8.56
CA SER A 244 21.02 22.63 7.63
C SER A 244 19.80 21.72 7.48
N LEU A 245 19.27 21.63 6.27
CA LEU A 245 18.24 20.65 5.95
C LEU A 245 18.88 19.25 5.91
N VAL A 246 18.19 18.25 6.45
CA VAL A 246 18.65 16.85 6.40
C VAL A 246 17.49 15.93 6.04
N SER A 247 17.76 14.84 5.32
CA SER A 247 16.73 13.82 5.07
C SER A 247 16.31 13.15 6.37
N THR A 248 15.00 13.02 6.57
CA THR A 248 14.43 12.32 7.72
C THR A 248 14.84 10.85 7.73
N TRP A 249 14.68 10.21 8.90
CA TRP A 249 14.83 8.77 9.02
C TRP A 249 13.91 8.03 8.03
N SER A 250 12.65 8.47 7.89
CA SER A 250 11.68 7.90 6.94
C SER A 250 12.21 7.92 5.50
N CYS A 251 12.69 9.08 5.03
CA CYS A 251 13.25 9.21 3.68
C CYS A 251 14.43 8.24 3.43
N LYS A 252 15.33 8.10 4.41
CA LYS A 252 16.46 7.17 4.31
C LYS A 252 15.99 5.72 4.19
N ARG A 253 15.00 5.31 5.01
CA ARG A 253 14.43 3.96 4.95
C ARG A 253 13.73 3.68 3.63
N ILE A 254 12.95 4.64 3.11
CA ILE A 254 12.28 4.51 1.81
C ILE A 254 13.28 4.17 0.71
N SER A 255 14.34 4.98 0.58
CA SER A 255 15.37 4.77 -0.45
C SER A 255 16.20 3.48 -0.28
N THR A 256 16.24 2.92 0.94
CA THR A 256 17.02 1.72 1.25
C THR A 256 16.25 0.43 0.96
N TYR A 257 14.94 0.40 1.27
CA TYR A 257 14.14 -0.82 1.22
C TYR A 257 13.10 -0.87 0.11
N SER A 258 12.84 0.24 -0.57
CA SER A 258 11.90 0.31 -1.70
C SER A 258 12.68 0.33 -3.01
N THR A 259 12.18 -0.35 -4.04
CA THR A 259 12.69 -0.21 -5.41
C THR A 259 12.25 1.14 -5.99
N ILE A 260 10.98 1.48 -5.82
CA ILE A 260 10.38 2.79 -6.12
C ILE A 260 9.32 3.17 -5.08
N ALA A 261 8.96 4.44 -5.02
CA ALA A 261 7.86 4.95 -4.22
C ALA A 261 6.87 5.74 -5.09
N ILE A 262 5.57 5.47 -4.93
CA ILE A 262 4.48 6.08 -5.71
C ILE A 262 3.37 6.61 -4.78
N PRO A 263 2.64 7.68 -5.14
CA PRO A 263 1.56 8.22 -4.30
C PRO A 263 0.32 7.32 -4.22
N SER A 264 0.12 6.46 -5.22
CA SER A 264 -1.00 5.53 -5.34
C SER A 264 -0.81 4.63 -6.55
N ILE A 265 -1.51 3.50 -6.61
CA ILE A 265 -1.50 2.61 -7.79
C ILE A 265 -2.03 3.34 -9.04
N GLU A 266 -3.01 4.23 -8.87
CA GLU A 266 -3.55 5.06 -9.94
C GLU A 266 -2.47 5.82 -10.72
N ALA A 267 -1.43 6.31 -10.03
CA ALA A 267 -0.34 7.06 -10.65
C ALA A 267 0.45 6.28 -11.70
N ILE A 268 0.37 4.94 -11.69
CA ILE A 268 1.06 4.07 -12.65
C ILE A 268 0.09 3.25 -13.52
N ALA A 269 -1.21 3.29 -13.23
CA ALA A 269 -2.18 2.39 -13.85
C ALA A 269 -2.38 2.65 -15.36
N GLU A 270 -2.11 3.87 -15.81
CA GLU A 270 -2.22 4.25 -17.23
C GLU A 270 -0.93 4.07 -18.02
N LEU A 271 0.17 3.71 -17.34
CA LEU A 271 1.45 3.48 -18.00
C LEU A 271 1.45 2.15 -18.77
N PRO A 272 2.24 2.04 -19.86
CA PRO A 272 2.50 0.77 -20.51
C PRO A 272 3.07 -0.28 -19.52
N LEU A 273 2.69 -1.55 -19.69
CA LEU A 273 3.14 -2.62 -18.79
C LEU A 273 4.66 -2.87 -18.82
N ASP A 274 5.33 -2.43 -19.88
CA ASP A 274 6.79 -2.50 -20.07
C ASP A 274 7.50 -1.18 -19.76
N TYR A 275 6.80 -0.22 -19.13
CA TYR A 275 7.39 1.03 -18.66
C TYR A 275 8.55 0.76 -17.69
N LYS A 276 9.66 1.47 -17.92
CA LYS A 276 10.88 1.33 -17.12
C LYS A 276 10.98 2.45 -16.11
N PHE A 277 10.83 2.10 -14.83
CA PHE A 277 11.00 3.04 -13.74
C PHE A 277 12.49 3.24 -13.41
N THR A 278 12.84 4.47 -13.06
CA THR A 278 14.09 4.76 -12.37
C THR A 278 13.97 4.28 -10.94
N ARG A 279 14.94 3.51 -10.48
CA ARG A 279 14.97 2.91 -9.13
C ARG A 279 15.79 3.73 -8.17
N PHE A 280 15.50 3.60 -6.88
CA PHE A 280 16.45 3.95 -5.85
C PHE A 280 17.74 3.14 -6.04
N SER A 281 18.88 3.80 -6.00
CA SER A 281 20.19 3.16 -6.04
C SER A 281 21.23 4.03 -5.37
N SER A 282 22.35 3.43 -4.96
CA SER A 282 23.50 4.16 -4.42
C SER A 282 24.19 5.05 -5.46
N ASN A 283 23.97 4.78 -6.76
CA ASN A 283 24.72 5.41 -7.86
C ASN A 283 23.94 6.54 -8.54
N ASN A 284 22.64 6.68 -8.26
CA ASN A 284 21.79 7.75 -8.78
C ASN A 284 21.52 8.79 -7.68
N SER A 285 20.87 9.90 -8.05
CA SER A 285 20.29 10.82 -7.08
C SER A 285 19.43 10.05 -6.06
N LYS A 286 19.51 10.45 -4.79
CA LYS A 286 18.74 9.86 -3.69
C LYS A 286 17.23 10.00 -3.88
N THR A 287 16.80 10.86 -4.81
CA THR A 287 15.39 11.14 -5.11
C THR A 287 14.90 10.42 -6.37
N ALA A 288 15.77 9.74 -7.11
CA ALA A 288 15.46 9.16 -8.43
C ALA A 288 14.44 8.01 -8.42
N GLY A 289 14.19 7.38 -7.26
CA GLY A 289 13.20 6.31 -7.11
C GLY A 289 11.79 6.78 -6.74
N TYR A 290 11.58 8.09 -6.57
CA TYR A 290 10.24 8.65 -6.38
C TYR A 290 9.58 8.89 -7.74
N TYR A 291 8.34 8.41 -7.89
CA TYR A 291 7.56 8.57 -9.11
C TYR A 291 6.16 9.13 -8.77
N PRO A 292 5.59 10.04 -9.58
CA PRO A 292 6.13 10.57 -10.84
C PRO A 292 7.25 11.59 -10.66
N ASN A 293 7.32 12.26 -9.51
CA ASN A 293 8.30 13.28 -9.19
C ASN A 293 8.83 13.07 -7.77
N PRO A 294 10.06 13.52 -7.48
CA PRO A 294 10.54 13.56 -6.11
C PRO A 294 9.75 14.56 -5.24
N PRO A 295 9.70 14.35 -3.91
CA PRO A 295 9.18 15.34 -2.97
C PRO A 295 9.82 16.71 -3.17
N VAL A 296 9.02 17.77 -3.20
CA VAL A 296 9.50 19.16 -3.38
C VAL A 296 10.49 19.53 -2.28
N ALA A 297 10.24 19.08 -1.05
CA ALA A 297 11.15 19.28 0.07
C ALA A 297 12.56 18.71 -0.19
N LEU A 298 12.67 17.64 -0.98
CA LEU A 298 13.95 17.05 -1.37
C LEU A 298 14.57 17.72 -2.60
N SER A 299 13.77 18.30 -3.50
CA SER A 299 14.25 19.08 -4.64
C SER A 299 14.93 20.39 -4.23
N SER A 300 14.41 21.07 -3.21
CA SER A 300 15.08 22.24 -2.61
C SER A 300 16.42 21.86 -1.96
N PHE A 301 16.50 20.66 -1.38
CA PHE A 301 17.72 20.15 -0.73
C PHE A 301 18.85 19.85 -1.73
N GLU A 302 18.57 19.18 -2.85
CA GLU A 302 19.58 18.87 -3.87
C GLU A 302 20.16 20.13 -4.55
N THR A 303 19.38 21.22 -4.59
CA THR A 303 19.84 22.51 -5.14
C THR A 303 20.80 23.24 -4.18
N LEU A 304 20.66 23.02 -2.87
CA LEU A 304 21.53 23.59 -1.83
C LEU A 304 22.84 22.82 -1.67
N THR A 305 22.85 21.51 -1.90
CA THR A 305 24.06 20.67 -1.77
C THR A 305 24.99 20.67 -2.99
N ASN A 306 24.52 21.18 -4.14
CA ASN A 306 25.29 21.26 -5.39
C ASN A 306 25.89 22.67 -5.66
N LYS A 307 25.83 23.57 -4.68
CA LYS A 307 26.55 24.85 -4.66
C LYS A 307 27.71 24.77 -3.66
#